data_AF-A0A933LE49-F1
#
_entry.id   AF-A0A933LE49-F1
#
_cell.length_a   1.000
_cell.length_b   1.000
_cell.length_c   1.000
_cell.angle_alpha   90.00
_cell.angle_beta   90.00
_cell.angle_gamma   90.00
#
_symmetry.space_group_name_H-M   'P 1'
#
loop_
_entity.id
_entity.type
_entity.pdbx_description
1 polymer ?
#
loop_
_entity_poly.entity_id
_entity_poly.type
_entity_poly.pdbx_seq_one_letter_code
_entity_poly.pdbx_strand_id
1 'polypeptide(L)'
;MTYLAFDPIQVHGLAAAMVRSLDELWTVRCDDPAAYEALRTVRLLRDEIETQWLPLARRVAASLSLTGKALPADLGELRNSLAFVMAVGTDWAVTDDPSGSDLMTPEEARALGARMNRADAASFVSDPAELRWLAGRLERIAADPVLAASFLANFHEWALWGDALGRLRARIVAGVDARTTVTVPELDGVFAAMAHVERSTEPAWLTEMNPYAAAAMVRFLGLHGEALAVAADRILAQHPITDMDALSGPNAADVLFPLVAADSVASARFLSLATRHPEVLFDRPSDTAAGYRLVLHATDPARMSAEQAGVILPRLVQHFATTDPSCDEACYTAQERPENWRAFLVDLVSPWMLQFSPQNQQWPLSNEGRERLLSFVLEDEASLQRFVERADRVQAGFVTSISSGEEHALDELGAFMAMIGALIVNNREQTSLTRQKGWEMITTLAGLLTAAIPGIAVGAGAAMGLVIIGSSVAPDPRGTARQAGFGADLASTSAGAAVAEKIALQWKADGSLPADFAMPPTADPQADLPSQEFMWEFDDWRASLPGGEYGPLADHVTRHVYAVINPGMMGAHSVTLFMP
;
A
#
# COMPACT_ATOMS: atom_id res chain seq x y z
N MET A 1 34.03 -25.68 -6.03
CA MET A 1 35.30 -25.60 -6.79
C MET A 1 35.60 -24.14 -6.97
N THR A 2 36.69 -23.67 -6.36
CA THR A 2 37.19 -22.31 -6.52
C THR A 2 38.30 -22.33 -7.55
N TYR A 3 38.35 -21.31 -8.39
CA TYR A 3 39.42 -21.14 -9.35
C TYR A 3 40.44 -20.17 -8.76
N LEU A 4 41.72 -20.47 -8.92
CA LEU A 4 42.82 -19.56 -8.63
C LEU A 4 43.31 -19.03 -9.97
N ALA A 5 43.20 -17.72 -10.17
CA ALA A 5 43.83 -17.04 -11.29
C ALA A 5 45.09 -16.31 -10.84
N PHE A 6 46.17 -16.49 -11.58
CA PHE A 6 47.46 -15.94 -11.22
C PHE A 6 48.27 -15.57 -12.45
N ASP A 7 49.14 -14.57 -12.28
CA ASP A 7 50.10 -14.19 -13.31
C ASP A 7 51.23 -15.25 -13.33
N PRO A 8 51.36 -16.03 -14.43
CA PRO A 8 52.38 -17.06 -14.58
C PRO A 8 53.80 -16.53 -14.36
N ILE A 9 54.09 -15.32 -14.85
CA ILE A 9 55.41 -14.70 -14.81
C ILE A 9 55.74 -14.30 -13.37
N GLN A 10 54.77 -13.75 -12.64
CA GLN A 10 54.97 -13.36 -11.25
C GLN A 10 55.12 -14.56 -10.31
N VAL A 11 54.35 -15.65 -10.51
CA VAL A 11 54.50 -16.85 -9.68
C VAL A 11 55.86 -17.53 -9.92
N HIS A 12 56.33 -17.59 -11.16
CA HIS A 12 57.69 -18.06 -11.45
C HIS A 12 58.75 -17.13 -10.86
N GLY A 13 58.56 -15.81 -10.96
CA GLY A 13 59.43 -14.80 -10.36
C GLY A 13 59.51 -14.92 -8.84
N LEU A 14 58.37 -15.17 -8.18
CA LEU A 14 58.26 -15.37 -6.73
C LEU A 14 58.94 -16.67 -6.30
N ALA A 15 58.69 -17.78 -6.99
CA ALA A 15 59.36 -19.05 -6.69
C ALA A 15 60.88 -18.94 -6.85
N ALA A 16 61.35 -18.24 -7.88
CA ALA A 16 62.77 -17.96 -8.08
C ALA A 16 63.34 -17.03 -7.00
N ALA A 17 62.58 -16.02 -6.56
CA ALA A 17 62.98 -15.16 -5.46
C ALA A 17 63.07 -15.92 -4.13
N MET A 18 62.12 -16.79 -3.82
CA MET A 18 62.13 -17.64 -2.62
C MET A 18 63.34 -18.59 -2.61
N VAL A 19 63.71 -19.17 -3.75
CA VAL A 19 64.92 -19.99 -3.88
C VAL A 19 66.17 -19.15 -3.59
N ARG A 20 66.29 -17.95 -4.18
CA ARG A 20 67.43 -17.05 -3.90
C ARG A 20 67.49 -16.65 -2.43
N SER A 21 66.36 -16.30 -1.82
CA SER A 21 66.29 -15.94 -0.41
C SER A 21 66.65 -17.11 0.51
N LEU A 22 66.26 -18.34 0.17
CA LEU A 22 66.70 -19.53 0.90
C LEU A 22 68.23 -19.69 0.81
N ASP A 23 68.81 -19.55 -0.38
CA ASP A 23 70.27 -19.65 -0.56
C ASP A 23 71.00 -18.59 0.27
N GLU A 24 70.50 -17.34 0.27
CA GLU A 24 71.04 -16.25 1.09
C GLU A 24 70.91 -16.55 2.60
N LEU A 25 69.74 -16.99 3.07
CA LEU A 25 69.52 -17.32 4.48
C LEU A 25 70.38 -18.49 4.95
N TRP A 26 70.66 -19.46 4.07
CA TRP A 26 71.60 -20.57 4.36
C TRP A 26 73.05 -20.10 4.55
N THR A 27 73.42 -18.95 3.99
CA THR A 27 74.77 -18.37 4.15
C THR A 27 74.94 -17.59 5.45
N VAL A 28 73.84 -17.22 6.12
CA VAL A 28 73.88 -16.48 7.39
C VAL A 28 74.38 -17.40 8.50
N ARG A 29 75.61 -17.16 8.97
CA ARG A 29 76.23 -17.84 10.10
C ARG A 29 76.86 -16.83 11.03
N CYS A 30 76.67 -17.02 12.33
CA CYS A 30 77.31 -16.23 13.37
C CYS A 30 77.56 -17.13 14.57
N ASP A 31 78.78 -17.13 15.08
CA ASP A 31 79.17 -17.92 16.26
C ASP A 31 79.11 -17.07 17.54
N ASP A 32 78.66 -15.82 17.44
CA ASP A 32 78.44 -14.92 18.58
C ASP A 32 77.21 -15.37 19.39
N PRO A 33 77.35 -15.69 20.69
CA PRO A 33 76.23 -16.02 21.57
C PRO A 33 75.14 -14.92 21.62
N ALA A 34 75.51 -13.65 21.43
CA ALA A 34 74.56 -12.54 21.39
C ALA A 34 73.62 -12.57 20.17
N ALA A 35 73.99 -13.29 19.10
CA ALA A 35 73.21 -13.42 17.87
C ALA A 35 72.20 -14.58 17.89
N TYR A 36 72.08 -15.32 19.00
CA TYR A 36 71.28 -16.56 19.09
C TYR A 36 69.82 -16.38 18.67
N GLU A 37 69.14 -15.33 19.16
CA GLU A 37 67.74 -15.06 18.84
C GLU A 37 67.54 -14.67 17.36
N ALA A 38 68.46 -13.89 16.79
CA ALA A 38 68.40 -13.54 15.37
C ALA A 38 68.59 -14.78 14.49
N LEU A 39 69.53 -15.67 14.85
CA LEU A 39 69.75 -16.94 14.15
C LEU A 39 68.56 -17.90 14.30
N ARG A 40 67.84 -17.86 15.43
CA ARG A 40 66.60 -18.62 15.62
C ARG A 40 65.52 -18.16 14.63
N THR A 41 65.33 -16.86 14.47
CA THR A 41 64.39 -16.29 13.49
C THR A 41 64.77 -16.64 12.05
N VAL A 42 66.06 -16.57 11.70
CA VAL A 42 66.56 -16.98 10.37
C VAL A 42 66.25 -18.45 10.10
N ARG A 43 66.42 -19.33 11.09
CA ARG A 43 66.07 -20.76 10.97
C ARG A 43 64.57 -20.98 10.77
N LEU A 44 63.74 -20.29 11.55
CA LEU A 44 62.28 -20.38 11.41
C LEU A 44 61.81 -19.91 10.03
N LEU A 45 62.31 -18.76 9.57
CA LEU A 45 61.97 -18.23 8.25
C LEU A 45 62.42 -19.16 7.13
N ARG A 46 63.62 -19.75 7.25
CA ARG A 46 64.12 -20.74 6.31
C ARG A 46 63.22 -21.96 6.26
N ASP A 47 62.90 -22.53 7.40
CA ASP A 47 62.05 -23.72 7.49
C ASP A 47 60.63 -23.42 6.95
N GLU A 48 60.09 -22.23 7.19
CA GLU A 48 58.77 -21.82 6.65
C GLU A 48 58.78 -21.67 5.13
N ILE A 49 59.81 -21.03 4.56
CA ILE A 49 59.94 -20.90 3.10
C ILE A 49 60.14 -22.28 2.45
N GLU A 50 60.97 -23.14 3.05
CA GLU A 50 61.32 -24.46 2.50
C GLU A 50 60.16 -25.46 2.59
N THR A 51 59.41 -25.48 3.69
CA THR A 51 58.39 -26.49 3.95
C THR A 51 56.99 -26.08 3.51
N GLN A 52 56.67 -24.78 3.46
CA GLN A 52 55.32 -24.29 3.21
C GLN A 52 55.23 -23.48 1.90
N TRP A 53 55.99 -22.38 1.79
CA TRP A 53 55.79 -21.41 0.71
C TRP A 53 56.34 -21.86 -0.64
N LEU A 54 57.57 -22.39 -0.67
CA LEU A 54 58.18 -22.84 -1.91
C LEU A 54 57.46 -24.06 -2.52
N PRO A 55 57.05 -25.09 -1.75
CA PRO A 55 56.22 -26.17 -2.27
C PRO A 55 54.86 -25.71 -2.78
N LEU A 56 54.25 -24.69 -2.14
CA LEU A 56 53.01 -24.09 -2.65
C LEU A 56 53.23 -23.38 -3.98
N ALA A 57 54.21 -22.49 -4.06
CA ALA A 57 54.55 -21.77 -5.29
C ALA A 57 54.92 -22.73 -6.44
N ARG A 58 55.65 -23.81 -6.15
CA ARG A 58 55.98 -24.86 -7.13
C ARG A 58 54.78 -25.68 -7.56
N ARG A 59 53.83 -25.99 -6.66
CA ARG A 59 52.58 -26.67 -7.03
C ARG A 59 51.70 -25.81 -7.91
N VAL A 60 51.59 -24.52 -7.60
CA VAL A 60 50.91 -23.53 -8.45
C VAL A 60 51.62 -23.46 -9.81
N ALA A 61 52.95 -23.38 -9.82
CA ALA A 61 53.78 -23.38 -11.02
C ALA A 61 53.74 -24.69 -11.85
N ALA A 62 53.45 -25.82 -11.21
CA ALA A 62 53.35 -27.14 -11.85
C ALA A 62 51.91 -27.49 -12.25
N SER A 63 50.91 -26.69 -11.84
CA SER A 63 49.52 -26.91 -12.22
C SER A 63 49.36 -26.79 -13.74
N LEU A 64 48.57 -27.71 -14.32
CA LEU A 64 48.42 -27.93 -15.77
C LEU A 64 48.10 -26.66 -16.59
N SER A 65 47.54 -25.63 -15.95
CA SER A 65 47.20 -24.32 -16.53
C SER A 65 48.39 -23.52 -17.07
N LEU A 66 49.63 -23.86 -16.67
CA LEU A 66 50.85 -23.18 -17.14
C LEU A 66 51.51 -23.85 -18.36
N THR A 67 51.04 -25.04 -18.74
CA THR A 67 51.64 -25.86 -19.81
C THR A 67 50.95 -25.70 -21.17
N GLY A 68 50.00 -24.77 -21.30
CA GLY A 68 49.50 -24.31 -22.61
C GLY A 68 48.52 -25.24 -23.35
N LYS A 69 47.82 -26.15 -22.67
CA LYS A 69 46.67 -26.91 -23.21
C LYS A 69 45.67 -27.21 -22.09
N ALA A 70 44.36 -27.12 -22.21
CA ALA A 70 43.46 -26.49 -23.17
C ALA A 70 42.31 -25.93 -22.33
N LEU A 71 41.76 -24.77 -22.73
CA LEU A 71 40.53 -24.26 -22.16
C LEU A 71 39.42 -25.33 -22.32
N PRO A 72 38.45 -25.43 -21.39
CA PRO A 72 37.34 -26.37 -21.53
C PRO A 72 36.75 -26.26 -22.94
N ALA A 73 36.61 -27.39 -23.63
CA ALA A 73 36.08 -27.42 -25.01
C ALA A 73 34.61 -26.93 -25.08
N ASP A 74 33.93 -26.92 -23.93
CA ASP A 74 32.57 -26.43 -23.77
C ASP A 74 32.55 -25.05 -23.10
N LEU A 75 32.47 -24.01 -23.94
CA LEU A 75 32.28 -22.62 -23.52
C LEU A 75 30.81 -22.26 -23.29
N GLY A 76 29.89 -23.23 -23.42
CA GLY A 76 28.45 -23.03 -23.23
C GLY A 76 28.10 -22.61 -21.80
N GLU A 77 28.74 -23.22 -20.81
CA GLU A 77 28.51 -22.92 -19.38
C GLU A 77 29.15 -21.58 -18.97
N LEU A 78 28.42 -20.78 -18.16
CA LEU A 78 28.90 -19.47 -17.71
C LEU A 78 30.18 -19.60 -16.87
N ARG A 79 30.25 -20.67 -16.08
CA ARG A 79 31.39 -20.99 -15.23
C ARG A 79 32.67 -21.26 -16.03
N ASN A 80 32.57 -22.06 -17.09
CA ASN A 80 33.72 -22.43 -17.93
C ASN A 80 34.16 -21.25 -18.81
N SER A 81 33.22 -20.43 -19.22
CA SER A 81 33.49 -19.22 -20.00
C SER A 81 34.02 -18.05 -19.17
N LEU A 82 33.70 -17.95 -17.87
CA LEU A 82 34.38 -17.03 -16.95
C LEU A 82 35.87 -17.38 -16.82
N ALA A 83 36.19 -18.66 -16.64
CA ALA A 83 37.57 -19.13 -16.61
C ALA A 83 38.32 -18.79 -17.92
N PHE A 84 37.64 -18.88 -19.07
CA PHE A 84 38.19 -18.46 -20.36
C PHE A 84 38.44 -16.95 -20.45
N VAL A 85 37.50 -16.11 -20.02
CA VAL A 85 37.65 -14.64 -20.06
C VAL A 85 38.79 -14.18 -19.17
N MET A 86 38.94 -14.76 -17.98
CA MET A 86 40.08 -14.49 -17.11
C MET A 86 41.40 -14.94 -17.75
N ALA A 87 41.39 -16.10 -18.42
CA ALA A 87 42.59 -16.59 -19.08
C ALA A 87 43.04 -15.75 -20.28
N VAL A 88 42.09 -15.29 -21.11
CA VAL A 88 42.38 -14.62 -22.38
C VAL A 88 42.38 -13.09 -22.27
N GLY A 89 41.61 -12.53 -21.34
CA GLY A 89 41.46 -11.07 -21.18
C GLY A 89 42.48 -10.42 -20.25
N THR A 90 43.14 -11.22 -19.39
CA THR A 90 44.11 -10.71 -18.39
C THR A 90 45.47 -11.42 -18.43
N ASP A 91 45.74 -12.28 -19.43
CA ASP A 91 46.93 -13.14 -19.53
C ASP A 91 47.16 -14.04 -18.28
N TRP A 92 46.09 -14.33 -17.53
CA TRP A 92 46.17 -15.11 -16.29
C TRP A 92 46.05 -16.61 -16.55
N ALA A 93 46.76 -17.43 -15.78
CA ALA A 93 46.53 -18.87 -15.78
C ALA A 93 45.42 -19.20 -14.77
N VAL A 94 44.35 -19.85 -15.20
CA VAL A 94 43.24 -20.27 -14.33
C VAL A 94 43.39 -21.75 -13.98
N THR A 95 43.49 -22.07 -12.69
CA THR A 95 43.60 -23.45 -12.19
C THR A 95 42.58 -23.72 -11.08
N ASP A 96 42.30 -24.99 -10.78
CA ASP A 96 41.55 -25.32 -9.56
C ASP A 96 42.38 -24.92 -8.34
N ASP A 97 41.81 -24.13 -7.45
CA ASP A 97 42.53 -23.61 -6.28
C ASP A 97 43.07 -24.79 -5.43
N PRO A 98 44.40 -24.96 -5.35
CA PRO A 98 45.01 -26.06 -4.60
C PRO A 98 44.82 -25.91 -3.08
N SER A 99 44.42 -24.73 -2.59
CA SER A 99 44.12 -24.46 -1.19
C SER A 99 42.63 -24.61 -0.85
N GLY A 100 41.77 -24.71 -1.86
CA GLY A 100 40.32 -24.70 -1.69
C GLY A 100 39.78 -23.41 -1.04
N SER A 101 40.57 -22.34 -1.04
CA SER A 101 40.13 -21.01 -0.59
C SER A 101 38.96 -20.58 -1.45
N ASP A 102 37.97 -19.94 -0.85
CA ASP A 102 36.74 -19.53 -1.53
C ASP A 102 36.68 -17.99 -1.71
N LEU A 103 37.84 -17.34 -1.60
CA LEU A 103 38.00 -15.89 -1.68
C LEU A 103 37.72 -15.40 -3.09
N MET A 104 36.93 -14.32 -3.19
CA MET A 104 36.57 -13.66 -4.45
C MET A 104 37.35 -12.36 -4.57
N THR A 105 37.97 -12.14 -5.73
CA THR A 105 38.79 -10.96 -6.02
C THR A 105 38.01 -9.89 -6.81
N PRO A 106 38.42 -8.61 -6.76
CA PRO A 106 37.84 -7.54 -7.58
C PRO A 106 37.89 -7.84 -9.09
N GLU A 107 38.96 -8.47 -9.57
CA GLU A 107 39.14 -8.85 -10.97
C GLU A 107 38.16 -9.95 -11.39
N GLU A 108 37.94 -10.96 -10.53
CA GLU A 108 36.93 -11.99 -10.74
C GLU A 108 35.51 -11.41 -10.74
N ALA A 109 35.22 -10.46 -9.85
CA ALA A 109 33.94 -9.76 -9.84
C ALA A 109 33.71 -8.95 -11.14
N ARG A 110 34.74 -8.23 -11.62
CA ARG A 110 34.74 -7.53 -12.91
C ARG A 110 34.52 -8.49 -14.09
N ALA A 111 35.21 -9.62 -14.09
CA ALA A 111 35.12 -10.62 -15.16
C ALA A 111 33.74 -11.29 -15.18
N LEU A 112 33.17 -11.58 -14.01
CA LEU A 112 31.81 -12.11 -13.89
C LEU A 112 30.78 -11.14 -14.46
N GLY A 113 30.83 -9.86 -14.08
CA GLY A 113 29.94 -8.83 -14.61
C GLY A 113 30.03 -8.69 -16.14
N ALA A 114 31.25 -8.60 -16.67
CA ALA A 114 31.49 -8.53 -18.12
C ALA A 114 30.97 -9.78 -18.87
N ARG A 115 31.11 -10.97 -18.25
CA ARG A 115 30.69 -12.22 -18.87
C ARG A 115 29.17 -12.38 -18.85
N MET A 116 28.52 -12.00 -17.75
CA MET A 116 27.05 -12.02 -17.65
C MET A 116 26.42 -11.19 -18.77
N ASN A 117 26.98 -10.04 -19.17
CA ASN A 117 26.44 -9.26 -20.28
C ASN A 117 26.47 -9.98 -21.65
N ARG A 118 27.30 -11.01 -21.81
CA ARG A 118 27.48 -11.74 -23.08
C ARG A 118 26.96 -13.17 -23.03
N ALA A 119 26.35 -13.57 -21.92
CA ALA A 119 25.86 -14.91 -21.72
C ALA A 119 24.44 -15.05 -22.27
N ASP A 120 24.10 -16.26 -22.72
CA ASP A 120 22.70 -16.59 -23.01
C ASP A 120 21.96 -16.85 -21.69
N ALA A 121 21.35 -15.78 -21.16
CA ALA A 121 20.62 -15.83 -19.90
C ALA A 121 19.47 -16.85 -19.94
N ALA A 122 18.81 -17.07 -21.09
CA ALA A 122 17.69 -17.99 -21.19
C ALA A 122 18.14 -19.46 -21.09
N SER A 123 19.27 -19.79 -21.71
CA SER A 123 19.88 -21.11 -21.55
C SER A 123 20.36 -21.33 -20.12
N PHE A 124 20.99 -20.32 -19.50
CA PHE A 124 21.57 -20.41 -18.16
C PHE A 124 20.51 -20.66 -17.07
N VAL A 125 19.42 -19.89 -17.07
CA VAL A 125 18.40 -19.99 -16.01
C VAL A 125 17.67 -21.33 -15.99
N SER A 126 17.86 -22.17 -17.02
CA SER A 126 17.27 -23.50 -17.11
C SER A 126 18.08 -24.58 -16.36
N ASP A 127 19.29 -24.28 -15.88
CA ASP A 127 20.13 -25.21 -15.10
C ASP A 127 20.16 -24.85 -13.60
N PRO A 128 19.59 -25.69 -12.71
CA PRO A 128 19.60 -25.47 -11.27
C PRO A 128 21.01 -25.38 -10.64
N ALA A 129 21.99 -26.12 -11.17
CA ALA A 129 23.35 -26.12 -10.63
C ALA A 129 24.06 -24.79 -10.95
N GLU A 130 23.85 -24.27 -12.16
CA GLU A 130 24.35 -22.98 -12.58
C GLU A 130 23.70 -21.82 -11.79
N LEU A 131 22.37 -21.86 -11.57
CA LEU A 131 21.67 -20.87 -10.73
C LEU A 131 22.23 -20.83 -9.30
N ARG A 132 22.40 -21.99 -8.66
CA ARG A 132 22.97 -22.06 -7.29
C ARG A 132 24.40 -21.56 -7.24
N TRP A 133 25.20 -21.84 -8.26
CA TRP A 133 26.56 -21.32 -8.37
C TRP A 133 26.57 -19.78 -8.52
N LEU A 134 25.71 -19.23 -9.37
CA LEU A 134 25.64 -17.79 -9.61
C LEU A 134 25.16 -17.04 -8.37
N ALA A 135 24.09 -17.53 -7.71
CA ALA A 135 23.60 -16.95 -6.46
C ALA A 135 24.72 -16.86 -5.41
N GLY A 136 25.43 -17.96 -5.16
CA GLY A 136 26.52 -17.98 -4.18
C GLY A 136 27.70 -17.06 -4.52
N ARG A 137 27.97 -16.79 -5.81
CA ARG A 137 28.99 -15.82 -6.23
C ARG A 137 28.52 -14.39 -6.03
N LEU A 138 27.30 -14.07 -6.45
CA LEU A 138 26.72 -12.74 -6.29
C LEU A 138 26.52 -12.37 -4.81
N GLU A 139 26.17 -13.32 -3.94
CA GLU A 139 26.07 -13.10 -2.49
C GLU A 139 27.40 -12.65 -1.88
N ARG A 140 28.52 -13.21 -2.33
CA ARG A 140 29.85 -12.79 -1.87
C ARG A 140 30.25 -11.43 -2.40
N ILE A 141 29.93 -11.15 -3.67
CA ILE A 141 30.12 -9.82 -4.25
C ILE A 141 29.32 -8.79 -3.45
N ALA A 142 28.07 -9.10 -3.11
CA ALA A 142 27.20 -8.22 -2.36
C ALA A 142 27.71 -7.95 -0.92
N ALA A 143 28.36 -8.93 -0.30
CA ALA A 143 28.90 -8.82 1.05
C ALA A 143 30.08 -7.82 1.17
N ASP A 144 30.80 -7.54 0.07
CA ASP A 144 31.93 -6.61 0.04
C ASP A 144 31.67 -5.44 -0.92
N PRO A 145 31.57 -4.19 -0.43
CA PRO A 145 31.35 -3.01 -1.28
C PRO A 145 32.38 -2.83 -2.40
N VAL A 146 33.64 -3.26 -2.20
CA VAL A 146 34.70 -3.16 -3.22
C VAL A 146 34.45 -4.16 -4.35
N LEU A 147 34.00 -5.37 -4.02
CA LEU A 147 33.62 -6.37 -5.01
C LEU A 147 32.36 -5.96 -5.76
N ALA A 148 31.34 -5.46 -5.06
CA ALA A 148 30.12 -4.93 -5.67
C ALA A 148 30.42 -3.81 -6.67
N ALA A 149 31.23 -2.82 -6.28
CA ALA A 149 31.65 -1.74 -7.19
C ALA A 149 32.43 -2.28 -8.41
N SER A 150 33.29 -3.29 -8.21
CA SER A 150 34.05 -3.93 -9.28
C SER A 150 33.15 -4.69 -10.26
N PHE A 151 32.16 -5.42 -9.76
CA PHE A 151 31.15 -6.08 -10.60
C PHE A 151 30.33 -5.08 -11.41
N LEU A 152 29.76 -4.07 -10.74
CA LEU A 152 28.89 -3.06 -11.34
C LEU A 152 29.62 -2.19 -12.38
N ALA A 153 30.94 -2.00 -12.24
CA ALA A 153 31.73 -1.30 -13.25
C ALA A 153 31.66 -1.95 -14.64
N ASN A 154 31.36 -3.25 -14.70
CA ASN A 154 31.34 -4.02 -15.95
C ASN A 154 30.01 -4.74 -16.20
N PHE A 155 29.01 -4.68 -15.32
CA PHE A 155 27.70 -5.27 -15.53
C PHE A 155 26.64 -4.21 -15.83
N HIS A 156 25.84 -4.41 -16.88
CA HIS A 156 24.76 -3.48 -17.24
C HIS A 156 23.51 -4.15 -17.83
N GLU A 157 23.56 -5.45 -18.16
CA GLU A 157 22.43 -6.19 -18.75
C GLU A 157 21.39 -6.64 -17.71
N TRP A 158 20.89 -5.70 -16.89
CA TRP A 158 19.89 -5.96 -15.86
C TRP A 158 18.58 -6.48 -16.44
N ALA A 159 18.09 -5.84 -17.51
CA ALA A 159 16.86 -6.22 -18.18
C ALA A 159 16.91 -7.65 -18.75
N LEU A 160 18.00 -7.99 -19.44
CA LEU A 160 18.19 -9.31 -20.03
C LEU A 160 18.11 -10.43 -18.98
N TRP A 161 18.85 -10.27 -17.87
CA TRP A 161 18.93 -11.28 -16.81
C TRP A 161 17.65 -11.34 -15.98
N GLY A 162 17.14 -10.18 -15.58
CA GLY A 162 15.91 -10.08 -14.82
C GLY A 162 14.72 -10.67 -15.57
N ASP A 163 14.59 -10.39 -16.86
CA ASP A 163 13.51 -10.93 -17.70
C ASP A 163 13.65 -12.44 -17.94
N ALA A 164 14.87 -12.96 -18.11
CA ALA A 164 15.10 -14.40 -18.24
C ALA A 164 14.66 -15.15 -16.96
N LEU A 165 15.09 -14.67 -15.79
CA LEU A 165 14.69 -15.20 -14.49
C LEU A 165 13.18 -15.06 -14.27
N GLY A 166 12.62 -13.88 -14.56
CA GLY A 166 11.20 -13.56 -14.41
C GLY A 166 10.32 -14.47 -15.27
N ARG A 167 10.70 -14.70 -16.54
CA ARG A 167 9.96 -15.56 -17.48
C ARG A 167 9.86 -16.99 -17.00
N LEU A 168 10.94 -17.55 -16.48
CA LEU A 168 10.93 -18.91 -15.96
C LEU A 168 10.13 -18.98 -14.65
N ARG A 169 10.33 -18.01 -13.75
CA ARG A 169 9.59 -17.90 -12.49
C ARG A 169 8.08 -17.82 -12.72
N ALA A 170 7.62 -16.95 -13.62
CA ALA A 170 6.21 -16.77 -13.96
C ALA A 170 5.60 -18.08 -14.50
N ARG A 171 6.31 -18.78 -15.40
CA ARG A 171 5.87 -20.07 -15.95
C ARG A 171 5.77 -21.18 -14.91
N ILE A 172 6.71 -21.24 -13.96
CA ILE A 172 6.66 -22.21 -12.85
C ILE A 172 5.47 -21.91 -11.93
N VAL A 173 5.30 -20.65 -11.53
CA VAL A 173 4.20 -20.24 -10.63
C VAL A 173 2.83 -20.46 -11.29
N ALA A 174 2.72 -20.19 -12.59
CA ALA A 174 1.51 -20.46 -13.37
C ALA A 174 1.27 -21.95 -13.68
N GLY A 175 2.20 -22.85 -13.30
CA GLY A 175 2.08 -24.29 -13.52
C GLY A 175 2.21 -24.72 -14.99
N VAL A 176 2.70 -23.84 -15.87
CA VAL A 176 2.81 -24.10 -17.32
C VAL A 176 4.00 -25.02 -17.64
N ASP A 177 5.07 -24.94 -16.84
CA ASP A 177 6.33 -25.63 -17.12
C ASP A 177 6.60 -26.80 -16.15
N ALA A 178 5.69 -27.79 -16.13
CA ALA A 178 5.74 -28.93 -15.21
C ALA A 178 6.97 -29.86 -15.38
N ARG A 179 7.82 -29.62 -16.39
CA ARG A 179 9.00 -30.44 -16.72
C ARG A 179 10.32 -29.82 -16.30
N THR A 180 10.33 -28.59 -15.81
CA THR A 180 11.57 -27.95 -15.34
C THR A 180 12.03 -28.55 -14.01
N THR A 181 13.35 -28.70 -13.86
CA THR A 181 13.98 -29.12 -12.59
C THR A 181 14.32 -27.93 -11.69
N VAL A 182 14.16 -26.70 -12.20
CA VAL A 182 14.44 -25.45 -11.48
C VAL A 182 13.26 -25.10 -10.58
N THR A 183 13.55 -24.64 -9.37
CA THR A 183 12.54 -24.25 -8.37
C THR A 183 12.43 -22.74 -8.20
N VAL A 184 11.26 -22.24 -7.76
CA VAL A 184 11.08 -20.80 -7.47
C VAL A 184 12.10 -20.28 -6.44
N PRO A 185 12.44 -21.00 -5.34
CA PRO A 185 13.47 -20.56 -4.41
C PRO A 185 14.86 -20.41 -5.04
N GLU A 186 15.24 -21.22 -6.03
CA GLU A 186 16.53 -21.08 -6.71
C GLU A 186 16.58 -19.81 -7.57
N LEU A 187 15.47 -19.47 -8.25
CA LEU A 187 15.34 -18.22 -8.99
C LEU A 187 15.30 -17.00 -8.05
N ASP A 188 14.53 -17.09 -6.98
CA ASP A 188 14.43 -16.04 -5.94
C ASP A 188 15.79 -15.82 -5.26
N GLY A 189 16.63 -16.85 -5.12
CA GLY A 189 18.00 -16.72 -4.63
C GLY A 189 18.91 -15.88 -5.54
N VAL A 190 18.81 -16.05 -6.87
CA VAL A 190 19.56 -15.20 -7.82
C VAL A 190 19.02 -13.77 -7.85
N PHE A 191 17.69 -13.59 -7.85
CA PHE A 191 17.08 -12.26 -7.71
C PHE A 191 17.57 -11.55 -6.46
N ALA A 192 17.55 -12.24 -5.32
CA ALA A 192 18.06 -11.70 -4.07
C ALA A 192 19.53 -11.30 -4.20
N ALA A 193 20.39 -12.20 -4.67
CA ALA A 193 21.81 -11.92 -4.78
C ALA A 193 22.10 -10.73 -5.71
N MET A 194 21.43 -10.65 -6.87
CA MET A 194 21.53 -9.50 -7.78
C MET A 194 21.08 -8.19 -7.13
N ALA A 195 19.93 -8.21 -6.43
CA ALA A 195 19.42 -7.05 -5.71
C ALA A 195 20.37 -6.58 -4.61
N HIS A 196 21.06 -7.48 -3.90
CA HIS A 196 21.99 -7.08 -2.83
C HIS A 196 23.31 -6.49 -3.37
N VAL A 197 23.69 -6.82 -4.60
CA VAL A 197 24.82 -6.18 -5.28
C VAL A 197 24.48 -4.73 -5.63
N GLU A 198 23.25 -4.46 -6.07
CA GLU A 198 22.77 -3.12 -6.35
C GLU A 198 22.30 -2.41 -5.08
N ARG A 199 23.02 -1.39 -4.63
CA ARG A 199 22.65 -0.65 -3.40
C ARG A 199 21.97 0.69 -3.68
N SER A 200 21.63 1.00 -4.93
CA SER A 200 20.92 2.24 -5.25
C SER A 200 19.47 2.21 -4.75
N THR A 201 19.02 3.36 -4.28
CA THR A 201 17.65 3.56 -3.79
C THR A 201 16.65 3.80 -4.92
N GLU A 202 17.12 4.14 -6.12
CA GLU A 202 16.31 4.31 -7.33
C GLU A 202 17.04 3.75 -8.57
N PRO A 203 17.00 2.41 -8.78
CA PRO A 203 17.65 1.83 -9.94
C PRO A 203 16.86 2.14 -11.22
N ALA A 204 17.46 2.92 -12.14
CA ALA A 204 16.83 3.31 -13.41
C ALA A 204 16.51 2.10 -14.31
N TRP A 205 17.30 1.03 -14.21
CA TRP A 205 17.12 -0.19 -15.00
C TRP A 205 15.83 -0.95 -14.67
N LEU A 206 15.16 -0.67 -13.54
CA LEU A 206 13.85 -1.27 -13.22
C LEU A 206 12.79 -0.96 -14.28
N THR A 207 12.92 0.17 -14.99
CA THR A 207 11.98 0.53 -16.06
C THR A 207 12.32 -0.06 -17.43
N GLU A 208 13.49 -0.67 -17.55
CA GLU A 208 13.93 -1.37 -18.76
C GLU A 208 13.55 -2.86 -18.73
N MET A 209 13.25 -3.36 -17.52
CA MET A 209 12.79 -4.72 -17.25
C MET A 209 11.31 -4.88 -17.55
N ASN A 210 10.91 -6.12 -17.84
CA ASN A 210 9.54 -6.53 -17.78
C ASN A 210 8.92 -6.26 -16.39
N PRO A 211 7.66 -5.76 -16.31
CA PRO A 211 7.04 -5.38 -15.04
C PRO A 211 7.03 -6.47 -13.97
N TYR A 212 6.74 -7.73 -14.35
CA TYR A 212 6.73 -8.84 -13.40
C TYR A 212 8.14 -9.14 -12.87
N ALA A 213 9.15 -9.12 -13.74
CA ALA A 213 10.53 -9.32 -13.34
C ALA A 213 11.03 -8.18 -12.42
N ALA A 214 10.68 -6.94 -12.74
CA ALA A 214 11.02 -5.77 -11.93
C ALA A 214 10.37 -5.86 -10.55
N ALA A 215 9.09 -6.23 -10.49
CA ALA A 215 8.37 -6.47 -9.24
C ALA A 215 9.01 -7.57 -8.38
N ALA A 216 9.44 -8.68 -9.00
CA ALA A 216 10.15 -9.75 -8.31
C ALA A 216 11.49 -9.27 -7.71
N MET A 217 12.22 -8.42 -8.44
CA MET A 217 13.48 -7.83 -7.98
C MET A 217 13.28 -6.85 -6.81
N VAL A 218 12.24 -6.00 -6.87
CA VAL A 218 11.90 -5.03 -5.80
C VAL A 218 11.72 -5.68 -4.44
N ARG A 219 11.22 -6.93 -4.39
CA ARG A 219 11.09 -7.70 -3.13
C ARG A 219 12.40 -7.84 -2.36
N PHE A 220 13.54 -7.78 -3.05
CA PHE A 220 14.87 -8.02 -2.47
C PHE A 220 15.75 -6.78 -2.41
N LEU A 221 15.38 -5.68 -3.08
CA LEU A 221 16.15 -4.43 -3.07
C LEU A 221 16.09 -3.71 -1.70
N GLY A 222 15.20 -4.12 -0.80
CA GLY A 222 15.04 -3.46 0.51
C GLY A 222 14.53 -2.02 0.40
N LEU A 223 13.73 -1.72 -0.63
CA LEU A 223 13.11 -0.41 -0.80
C LEU A 223 12.00 -0.22 0.25
N HIS A 224 11.94 0.98 0.82
CA HIS A 224 10.96 1.39 1.82
C HIS A 224 10.45 2.81 1.56
N GLY A 225 9.34 3.17 2.18
CA GLY A 225 8.73 4.49 2.13
C GLY A 225 8.51 5.00 0.71
N GLU A 226 8.97 6.22 0.45
CA GLU A 226 8.76 6.87 -0.86
C GLU A 226 9.46 6.15 -2.01
N ALA A 227 10.64 5.57 -1.78
CA ALA A 227 11.38 4.87 -2.83
C ALA A 227 10.62 3.63 -3.34
N LEU A 228 10.00 2.88 -2.42
CA LEU A 228 9.16 1.74 -2.76
C LEU A 228 7.91 2.18 -3.54
N ALA A 229 7.25 3.26 -3.11
CA ALA A 229 6.08 3.79 -3.79
C ALA A 229 6.39 4.26 -5.22
N VAL A 230 7.49 4.98 -5.41
CA VAL A 230 7.91 5.49 -6.73
C VAL A 230 8.33 4.34 -7.65
N ALA A 231 9.05 3.35 -7.13
CA ALA A 231 9.40 2.16 -7.91
C ALA A 231 8.16 1.40 -8.35
N ALA A 232 7.20 1.16 -7.44
CA ALA A 232 5.95 0.47 -7.76
C ALA A 232 5.13 1.22 -8.82
N ASP A 233 4.98 2.54 -8.68
CA ASP A 233 4.28 3.39 -9.65
C ASP A 233 4.94 3.35 -11.04
N ARG A 234 6.27 3.52 -11.12
CA ARG A 234 7.03 3.46 -12.38
C ARG A 234 6.96 2.09 -13.05
N ILE A 235 6.94 1.00 -12.28
CA ILE A 235 6.83 -0.36 -12.82
C ILE A 235 5.43 -0.58 -13.39
N LEU A 236 4.39 -0.21 -12.64
CA LEU A 236 3.00 -0.46 -13.05
C LEU A 236 2.50 0.49 -14.15
N ALA A 237 3.09 1.69 -14.27
CA ALA A 237 2.79 2.65 -15.32
C ALA A 237 3.32 2.25 -16.71
N GLN A 238 4.15 1.20 -16.82
CA GLN A 238 4.65 0.74 -18.11
C GLN A 238 3.54 0.11 -18.97
N HIS A 239 3.57 0.35 -20.28
CA HIS A 239 2.68 -0.24 -21.28
C HIS A 239 3.50 -1.12 -22.27
N PRO A 240 3.03 -2.32 -22.68
CA PRO A 240 1.77 -3.03 -22.37
C PRO A 240 1.94 -4.21 -21.39
N ILE A 241 0.82 -4.80 -20.94
CA ILE A 241 0.75 -6.12 -20.30
C ILE A 241 1.58 -7.09 -21.15
N THR A 242 2.59 -7.68 -20.54
CA THR A 242 3.56 -8.52 -21.25
C THR A 242 3.12 -9.97 -21.28
N ASP A 243 3.74 -10.81 -22.13
CA ASP A 243 3.47 -12.26 -22.17
C ASP A 243 3.60 -12.94 -20.79
N MET A 244 4.39 -12.37 -19.87
CA MET A 244 4.52 -12.85 -18.49
C MET A 244 3.31 -12.51 -17.62
N ASP A 245 2.78 -11.29 -17.76
CA ASP A 245 1.59 -10.83 -17.04
C ASP A 245 0.30 -11.49 -17.57
N ALA A 246 0.34 -12.04 -18.78
CA ALA A 246 -0.76 -12.78 -19.41
C ALA A 246 -0.84 -14.25 -18.98
N LEU A 247 0.14 -14.77 -18.22
CA LEU A 247 0.09 -16.13 -17.67
C LEU A 247 -0.94 -16.18 -16.53
N SER A 248 -1.55 -17.35 -16.30
CA SER A 248 -2.58 -17.57 -15.27
C SER A 248 -2.07 -17.52 -13.81
N GLY A 249 -1.03 -16.73 -13.53
CA GLY A 249 -0.39 -16.56 -12.22
C GLY A 249 -0.41 -15.09 -11.73
N PRO A 250 0.26 -14.80 -10.60
CA PRO A 250 0.37 -13.44 -10.09
C PRO A 250 1.15 -12.57 -11.07
N ASN A 251 0.65 -11.36 -11.32
CA ASN A 251 1.33 -10.39 -12.15
C ASN A 251 2.14 -9.37 -11.32
N ALA A 252 2.72 -8.36 -11.98
CA ALA A 252 3.52 -7.34 -11.31
C ALA A 252 2.80 -6.65 -10.12
N ALA A 253 1.51 -6.34 -10.27
CA ALA A 253 0.74 -5.68 -9.22
C ALA A 253 0.49 -6.61 -8.03
N ASP A 254 0.19 -7.89 -8.27
CA ASP A 254 0.00 -8.90 -7.21
C ASP A 254 1.27 -9.10 -6.38
N VAL A 255 2.45 -8.90 -6.98
CA VAL A 255 3.73 -8.95 -6.28
C VAL A 255 4.03 -7.67 -5.51
N LEU A 256 3.71 -6.49 -6.06
CA LEU A 256 4.04 -5.19 -5.48
C LEU A 256 3.07 -4.75 -4.37
N PHE A 257 1.77 -4.99 -4.52
CA PHE A 257 0.76 -4.51 -3.57
C PHE A 257 0.97 -5.02 -2.14
N PRO A 258 1.33 -6.29 -1.89
CA PRO A 258 1.66 -6.74 -0.54
C PRO A 258 2.86 -6.01 0.08
N LEU A 259 3.88 -5.67 -0.73
CA LEU A 259 5.04 -4.92 -0.26
C LEU A 259 4.66 -3.49 0.10
N VAL A 260 3.91 -2.82 -0.78
CA VAL A 260 3.43 -1.45 -0.57
C VAL A 260 2.50 -1.39 0.65
N ALA A 261 1.59 -2.35 0.79
CA ALA A 261 0.65 -2.43 1.93
C ALA A 261 1.36 -2.67 3.27
N ALA A 262 2.53 -3.33 3.27
CA ALA A 262 3.30 -3.56 4.49
C ALA A 262 3.99 -2.30 5.05
N ASP A 263 4.10 -1.24 4.24
CA ASP A 263 4.74 0.03 4.59
C ASP A 263 3.73 1.18 4.47
N SER A 264 3.35 1.78 5.61
CA SER A 264 2.34 2.85 5.64
C SER A 264 2.75 4.10 4.86
N VAL A 265 4.05 4.43 4.84
CA VAL A 265 4.57 5.59 4.10
C VAL A 265 4.52 5.30 2.61
N ALA A 266 4.93 4.09 2.20
CA ALA A 266 4.85 3.66 0.80
C ALA A 266 3.39 3.61 0.32
N SER A 267 2.47 3.06 1.12
CA SER A 267 1.04 2.98 0.83
C SER A 267 0.43 4.36 0.53
N ALA A 268 0.60 5.33 1.44
CA ALA A 268 0.05 6.67 1.26
C ALA A 268 0.65 7.37 0.04
N ARG A 269 1.98 7.25 -0.15
CA ARG A 269 2.66 7.85 -1.29
C ARG A 269 2.24 7.22 -2.61
N PHE A 270 2.13 5.90 -2.67
CA PHE A 270 1.72 5.17 -3.86
C PHE A 270 0.30 5.54 -4.28
N LEU A 271 -0.66 5.61 -3.34
CA LEU A 271 -2.01 6.07 -3.66
C LEU A 271 -2.02 7.49 -4.24
N SER A 272 -1.22 8.40 -3.68
CA SER A 272 -1.11 9.76 -4.21
C SER A 272 -0.63 9.79 -5.66
N LEU A 273 0.33 8.94 -6.03
CA LEU A 273 0.83 8.80 -7.40
C LEU A 273 -0.22 8.15 -8.31
N ALA A 274 -0.80 7.04 -7.87
CA ALA A 274 -1.79 6.26 -8.60
C ALA A 274 -3.08 7.05 -8.89
N THR A 275 -3.41 8.11 -8.14
CA THR A 275 -4.58 8.97 -8.46
C THR A 275 -4.50 9.65 -9.83
N ARG A 276 -3.31 9.74 -10.45
CA ARG A 276 -3.15 10.24 -11.82
C ARG A 276 -3.50 9.19 -12.87
N HIS A 277 -3.36 7.91 -12.51
CA HIS A 277 -3.53 6.75 -13.36
C HIS A 277 -4.25 5.63 -12.58
N PRO A 278 -5.53 5.81 -12.17
CA PRO A 278 -6.21 4.84 -11.31
C PRO A 278 -6.29 3.42 -11.89
N GLU A 279 -6.14 3.27 -13.21
CA GLU A 279 -6.03 1.98 -13.90
C GLU A 279 -4.95 1.07 -13.30
N VAL A 280 -3.86 1.63 -12.74
CA VAL A 280 -2.78 0.84 -12.12
C VAL A 280 -3.23 0.12 -10.85
N LEU A 281 -4.30 0.60 -10.20
CA LEU A 281 -4.87 0.00 -8.99
C LEU A 281 -5.91 -1.07 -9.31
N PHE A 282 -6.73 -0.84 -10.34
CA PHE A 282 -7.97 -1.59 -10.53
C PHE A 282 -8.00 -2.47 -11.79
N ASP A 283 -7.31 -2.07 -12.85
CA ASP A 283 -7.37 -2.76 -14.14
C ASP A 283 -6.14 -3.63 -14.40
N ARG A 284 -5.03 -3.34 -13.69
CA ARG A 284 -3.77 -4.07 -13.84
C ARG A 284 -3.62 -5.36 -13.03
N PRO A 285 -4.14 -5.53 -11.79
CA PRO A 285 -3.88 -6.75 -11.01
C PRO A 285 -4.69 -7.95 -11.52
N SER A 286 -4.11 -9.15 -11.45
CA SER A 286 -4.81 -10.39 -11.80
C SER A 286 -5.79 -10.76 -10.68
N ASP A 287 -5.43 -10.50 -9.41
CA ASP A 287 -6.40 -10.45 -8.30
C ASP A 287 -7.00 -9.05 -8.22
N THR A 288 -8.16 -8.87 -8.85
CA THR A 288 -8.85 -7.59 -8.89
C THR A 288 -9.23 -7.06 -7.50
N ALA A 289 -9.32 -7.90 -6.47
CA ALA A 289 -9.55 -7.48 -5.10
C ALA A 289 -8.27 -6.99 -4.39
N ALA A 290 -7.08 -7.26 -4.92
CA ALA A 290 -5.82 -6.82 -4.32
C ALA A 290 -5.71 -5.28 -4.29
N GLY A 291 -6.11 -4.61 -5.38
CA GLY A 291 -6.20 -3.15 -5.43
C GLY A 291 -7.16 -2.58 -4.39
N TYR A 292 -8.33 -3.19 -4.24
CA TYR A 292 -9.32 -2.79 -3.22
C TYR A 292 -8.77 -2.92 -1.80
N ARG A 293 -8.12 -4.04 -1.49
CA ARG A 293 -7.50 -4.24 -0.17
C ARG A 293 -6.42 -3.20 0.11
N LEU A 294 -5.58 -2.88 -0.88
CA LEU A 294 -4.54 -1.87 -0.74
C LEU A 294 -5.15 -0.48 -0.48
N VAL A 295 -6.14 -0.07 -1.29
CA VAL A 295 -6.79 1.24 -1.11
C VAL A 295 -7.45 1.33 0.25
N LEU A 296 -8.31 0.36 0.62
CA LEU A 296 -8.99 0.38 1.92
C LEU A 296 -8.00 0.39 3.10
N HIS A 297 -6.90 -0.34 2.99
CA HIS A 297 -5.87 -0.37 4.03
C HIS A 297 -5.16 0.98 4.18
N ALA A 298 -4.83 1.61 3.06
CA ALA A 298 -4.04 2.84 3.02
C ALA A 298 -4.87 4.09 3.31
N THR A 299 -6.16 4.09 3.00
CA THR A 299 -7.10 5.21 3.29
C THR A 299 -7.82 5.06 4.63
N ASP A 300 -7.39 4.13 5.49
CA ASP A 300 -7.94 4.00 6.84
C ASP A 300 -7.67 5.30 7.63
N PRO A 301 -8.67 5.90 8.32
CA PRO A 301 -8.47 7.10 9.14
C PRO A 301 -7.36 6.97 10.21
N ALA A 302 -7.01 5.75 10.63
CA ALA A 302 -5.88 5.51 11.53
C ALA A 302 -4.50 5.69 10.86
N ARG A 303 -4.44 5.78 9.53
CA ARG A 303 -3.20 5.84 8.73
C ARG A 303 -3.10 7.04 7.80
N MET A 304 -4.22 7.65 7.43
CA MET A 304 -4.29 8.77 6.50
C MET A 304 -5.04 9.94 7.15
N SER A 305 -4.58 11.16 6.91
CA SER A 305 -5.28 12.36 7.39
C SER A 305 -6.50 12.69 6.53
N ALA A 306 -7.44 13.46 7.09
CA ALA A 306 -8.63 13.91 6.35
C ALA A 306 -8.27 14.72 5.10
N GLU A 307 -7.25 15.57 5.17
CA GLU A 307 -6.80 16.39 4.05
C GLU A 307 -6.23 15.53 2.92
N GLN A 308 -5.42 14.51 3.26
CA GLN A 308 -4.88 13.57 2.27
C GLN A 308 -6.00 12.75 1.62
N ALA A 309 -6.95 12.26 2.42
CA ALA A 309 -8.12 11.54 1.93
C ALA A 309 -8.96 12.40 0.98
N GLY A 310 -9.14 13.70 1.27
CA GLY A 310 -9.89 14.64 0.43
C GLY A 310 -9.27 14.90 -0.95
N VAL A 311 -7.97 14.65 -1.13
CA VAL A 311 -7.32 14.71 -2.46
C VAL A 311 -7.45 13.37 -3.20
N ILE A 312 -7.45 12.25 -2.48
CA ILE A 312 -7.35 10.91 -3.05
C ILE A 312 -8.73 10.32 -3.35
N LEU A 313 -9.60 10.21 -2.34
CA LEU A 313 -10.87 9.49 -2.44
C LEU A 313 -11.78 10.03 -3.55
N PRO A 314 -11.97 11.35 -3.71
CA PRO A 314 -12.85 11.86 -4.75
C PRO A 314 -12.39 11.48 -6.16
N ARG A 315 -11.07 11.44 -6.42
CA ARG A 315 -10.52 11.01 -7.71
C ARG A 315 -10.73 9.53 -7.97
N LEU A 316 -10.55 8.70 -6.94
CA LEU A 316 -10.81 7.27 -7.04
C LEU A 316 -12.29 6.98 -7.30
N VAL A 317 -13.21 7.63 -6.57
CA VAL A 317 -14.66 7.48 -6.81
C VAL A 317 -15.02 8.02 -8.20
N GLN A 318 -14.45 9.16 -8.61
CA GLN A 318 -14.70 9.75 -9.93
C GLN A 318 -14.27 8.81 -11.06
N HIS A 319 -13.18 8.05 -10.92
CA HIS A 319 -12.76 7.06 -11.92
C HIS A 319 -13.86 6.02 -12.21
N PHE A 320 -14.56 5.54 -11.17
CA PHE A 320 -15.70 4.64 -11.35
C PHE A 320 -16.96 5.35 -11.89
N ALA A 321 -17.12 6.64 -11.57
CA ALA A 321 -18.26 7.47 -11.98
C ALA A 321 -18.15 7.98 -13.44
N THR A 322 -16.94 8.18 -13.96
CA THR A 322 -16.70 8.55 -15.35
C THR A 322 -16.88 7.34 -16.25
N THR A 323 -18.11 7.10 -16.65
CA THR A 323 -18.45 6.30 -17.82
C THR A 323 -18.03 7.09 -19.05
N ASP A 324 -17.16 6.55 -19.91
CA ASP A 324 -16.88 7.18 -21.22
C ASP A 324 -18.21 7.22 -22.03
N PRO A 325 -18.78 8.41 -22.28
CA PRO A 325 -20.08 8.53 -22.96
C PRO A 325 -20.03 8.12 -24.44
N SER A 326 -18.84 7.84 -24.99
CA SER A 326 -18.64 7.50 -26.40
C SER A 326 -18.65 6.00 -26.69
N CYS A 327 -18.75 5.14 -25.66
CA CYS A 327 -18.69 3.69 -25.81
C CYS A 327 -20.09 3.04 -25.73
N ASP A 328 -20.58 2.51 -26.85
CA ASP A 328 -21.76 1.64 -26.92
C ASP A 328 -21.54 0.34 -26.11
N GLU A 329 -22.63 -0.29 -25.66
CA GLU A 329 -22.71 -1.54 -24.86
C GLU A 329 -21.80 -2.68 -25.35
N ALA A 330 -21.41 -2.71 -26.63
CA ALA A 330 -20.54 -3.72 -27.20
C ALA A 330 -19.09 -3.70 -26.65
N CYS A 331 -18.58 -2.54 -26.20
CA CYS A 331 -17.23 -2.44 -25.61
C CYS A 331 -17.12 -3.08 -24.22
N TYR A 332 -18.22 -3.15 -23.47
CA TYR A 332 -18.21 -3.65 -22.08
C TYR A 332 -18.04 -5.17 -21.96
N THR A 333 -18.15 -5.91 -23.06
CA THR A 333 -18.02 -7.37 -23.03
C THR A 333 -16.58 -7.87 -22.85
N ALA A 334 -15.57 -6.98 -22.85
CA ALA A 334 -14.16 -7.35 -22.65
C ALA A 334 -13.48 -6.75 -21.41
N GLN A 335 -14.11 -5.79 -20.73
CA GLN A 335 -13.65 -5.24 -19.44
C GLN A 335 -14.81 -5.30 -18.45
N GLU A 336 -15.08 -6.52 -17.96
CA GLU A 336 -15.92 -6.71 -16.79
C GLU A 336 -15.29 -5.91 -15.65
N ARG A 337 -15.96 -4.84 -15.20
CA ARG A 337 -15.56 -4.13 -13.99
C ARG A 337 -15.35 -5.18 -12.89
N PRO A 338 -14.28 -5.07 -12.07
CA PRO A 338 -14.02 -6.06 -11.04
C PRO A 338 -15.27 -6.40 -10.21
N GLU A 339 -15.46 -7.67 -9.92
CA GLU A 339 -16.56 -8.12 -9.07
C GLU A 339 -16.57 -7.31 -7.76
N ASN A 340 -17.78 -6.90 -7.32
CA ASN A 340 -18.00 -6.18 -6.05
C ASN A 340 -17.42 -4.75 -5.95
N TRP A 341 -17.07 -4.08 -7.06
CA TRP A 341 -16.57 -2.69 -7.03
C TRP A 341 -17.47 -1.72 -6.27
N ARG A 342 -18.80 -1.89 -6.36
CA ARG A 342 -19.76 -1.06 -5.61
C ARG A 342 -19.66 -1.23 -4.10
N ALA A 343 -19.54 -2.49 -3.66
CA ALA A 343 -19.33 -2.82 -2.26
C ALA A 343 -18.00 -2.26 -1.72
N PHE A 344 -16.96 -2.26 -2.56
CA PHE A 344 -15.69 -1.61 -2.25
C PHE A 344 -15.84 -0.09 -2.08
N LEU A 345 -16.55 0.60 -2.98
CA LEU A 345 -16.75 2.05 -2.88
C LEU A 345 -17.48 2.45 -1.59
N VAL A 346 -18.50 1.68 -1.19
CA VAL A 346 -19.19 1.88 0.09
C VAL A 346 -18.22 1.71 1.26
N ASP A 347 -17.43 0.64 1.27
CA ASP A 347 -16.42 0.41 2.32
C ASP A 347 -15.34 1.51 2.36
N LEU A 348 -15.01 2.10 1.20
CA LEU A 348 -14.04 3.17 1.04
C LEU A 348 -14.53 4.50 1.63
N VAL A 349 -15.78 4.88 1.35
CA VAL A 349 -16.34 6.16 1.82
C VAL A 349 -16.84 6.11 3.25
N SER A 350 -17.24 4.93 3.75
CA SER A 350 -17.89 4.77 5.08
C SER A 350 -17.11 5.42 6.25
N PRO A 351 -15.77 5.31 6.36
CA PRO A 351 -15.03 5.95 7.45
C PRO A 351 -14.93 7.47 7.33
N TRP A 352 -15.24 8.04 6.15
CA TRP A 352 -15.03 9.44 5.78
C TRP A 352 -16.33 10.22 5.58
N MET A 353 -17.48 9.65 5.97
CA MET A 353 -18.80 10.19 5.61
C MET A 353 -19.04 11.63 6.05
N LEU A 354 -18.53 12.05 7.22
CA LEU A 354 -18.65 13.45 7.67
C LEU A 354 -18.03 14.45 6.68
N GLN A 355 -16.95 14.06 6.01
CA GLN A 355 -16.23 14.92 5.07
C GLN A 355 -17.03 15.17 3.77
N PHE A 356 -18.05 14.35 3.49
CA PHE A 356 -19.02 14.61 2.44
C PHE A 356 -20.12 15.61 2.87
N SER A 357 -20.09 16.11 4.11
CA SER A 357 -21.04 17.15 4.55
C SER A 357 -20.95 18.41 3.68
N PRO A 358 -22.08 19.03 3.31
CA PRO A 358 -22.10 20.32 2.62
C PRO A 358 -21.40 21.46 3.38
N GLN A 359 -21.24 21.33 4.70
CA GLN A 359 -20.59 22.35 5.52
C GLN A 359 -19.09 22.09 5.72
N ASN A 360 -18.60 20.91 5.33
CA ASN A 360 -17.20 20.58 5.45
C ASN A 360 -16.33 21.49 4.56
N GLN A 361 -15.23 21.99 5.12
CA GLN A 361 -14.29 22.84 4.40
C GLN A 361 -12.91 22.18 4.21
N GLN A 362 -12.67 21.02 4.84
CA GLN A 362 -11.40 20.30 4.75
C GLN A 362 -11.19 19.69 3.36
N TRP A 363 -12.26 19.16 2.76
CA TRP A 363 -12.19 18.57 1.41
C TRP A 363 -12.44 19.62 0.32
N PRO A 364 -11.58 19.70 -0.71
CA PRO A 364 -11.69 20.68 -1.80
C PRO A 364 -12.78 20.29 -2.83
N LEU A 365 -14.00 20.04 -2.35
CA LEU A 365 -15.16 19.68 -3.17
C LEU A 365 -16.25 20.74 -3.06
N SER A 366 -16.99 20.97 -4.15
CA SER A 366 -18.24 21.73 -4.09
C SER A 366 -19.36 20.88 -3.48
N ASN A 367 -20.40 21.53 -2.95
CA ASN A 367 -21.57 20.82 -2.41
C ASN A 367 -22.23 19.92 -3.45
N GLU A 368 -22.35 20.40 -4.69
CA GLU A 368 -22.84 19.60 -5.81
C GLU A 368 -21.92 18.40 -6.12
N GLY A 369 -20.60 18.58 -6.00
CA GLY A 369 -19.63 17.49 -6.19
C GLY A 369 -19.75 16.41 -5.11
N ARG A 370 -19.96 16.80 -3.86
CA ARG A 370 -20.16 15.87 -2.73
C ARG A 370 -21.43 15.05 -2.92
N GLU A 371 -22.55 15.72 -3.21
CA GLU A 371 -23.83 15.07 -3.45
C GLU A 371 -23.76 14.09 -4.63
N ARG A 372 -23.14 14.51 -5.74
CA ARG A 372 -23.00 13.68 -6.94
C ARG A 372 -22.19 12.40 -6.67
N LEU A 373 -21.03 12.52 -6.02
CA LEU A 373 -20.18 11.37 -5.71
C LEU A 373 -20.87 10.42 -4.73
N LEU A 374 -21.54 10.97 -3.71
CA LEU A 374 -22.22 10.15 -2.70
C LEU A 374 -23.46 9.46 -3.27
N SER A 375 -24.23 10.16 -4.11
CA SER A 375 -25.36 9.60 -4.85
C SER A 375 -24.91 8.44 -5.74
N PHE A 376 -23.78 8.59 -6.44
CA PHE A 376 -23.20 7.52 -7.26
C PHE A 376 -22.81 6.28 -6.43
N VAL A 377 -22.17 6.48 -5.27
CA VAL A 377 -21.77 5.36 -4.39
C VAL A 377 -22.98 4.64 -3.79
N LEU A 378 -24.07 5.36 -3.52
CA LEU A 378 -25.29 4.85 -2.88
C LEU A 378 -26.44 4.63 -3.88
N GLU A 379 -26.13 4.49 -5.17
CA GLU A 379 -27.12 4.46 -6.25
C GLU A 379 -28.01 3.21 -6.19
N ASP A 380 -27.51 2.05 -5.74
CA ASP A 380 -28.27 0.80 -5.71
C ASP A 380 -28.56 0.25 -4.30
N GLU A 381 -29.57 -0.62 -4.24
CA GLU A 381 -30.05 -1.22 -3.00
C GLU A 381 -28.98 -2.04 -2.25
N ALA A 382 -28.10 -2.77 -2.94
CA ALA A 382 -27.06 -3.56 -2.30
C ALA A 382 -25.97 -2.67 -1.69
N SER A 383 -25.63 -1.57 -2.37
CA SER A 383 -24.70 -0.56 -1.86
C SER A 383 -25.23 0.12 -0.61
N LEU A 384 -26.52 0.47 -0.60
CA LEU A 384 -27.19 1.03 0.58
C LEU A 384 -27.32 0.03 1.73
N GLN A 385 -27.67 -1.23 1.45
CA GLN A 385 -27.70 -2.27 2.47
C GLN A 385 -26.31 -2.44 3.10
N ARG A 386 -25.27 -2.50 2.28
CA ARG A 386 -23.89 -2.57 2.77
C ARG A 386 -23.52 -1.34 3.59
N PHE A 387 -23.95 -0.14 3.18
CA PHE A 387 -23.72 1.09 3.93
C PHE A 387 -24.34 1.00 5.34
N VAL A 388 -25.57 0.50 5.45
CA VAL A 388 -26.22 0.22 6.74
C VAL A 388 -25.45 -0.82 7.55
N GLU A 389 -24.99 -1.91 6.93
CA GLU A 389 -24.17 -2.93 7.58
C GLU A 389 -22.82 -2.40 8.08
N ARG A 390 -22.33 -1.27 7.54
CA ARG A 390 -21.10 -0.57 7.94
C ARG A 390 -21.32 0.61 8.88
N ALA A 391 -22.49 0.71 9.50
CA ALA A 391 -22.81 1.80 10.44
C ALA A 391 -21.78 1.93 11.59
N ASP A 392 -21.16 0.84 12.00
CA ASP A 392 -20.07 0.81 13.00
C ASP A 392 -18.83 1.60 12.54
N ARG A 393 -18.43 1.46 11.28
CA ARG A 393 -17.30 2.19 10.69
C ARG A 393 -17.62 3.67 10.50
N VAL A 394 -18.84 3.96 10.06
CA VAL A 394 -19.35 5.32 9.93
C VAL A 394 -19.33 6.01 11.31
N GLN A 395 -19.82 5.33 12.35
CA GLN A 395 -19.76 5.79 13.73
C GLN A 395 -18.32 6.03 14.21
N ALA A 396 -17.40 5.11 13.97
CA ALA A 396 -16.00 5.25 14.37
C ALA A 396 -15.33 6.47 13.70
N GLY A 397 -15.64 6.72 12.42
CA GLY A 397 -15.21 7.92 11.70
C GLY A 397 -15.72 9.21 12.36
N PHE A 398 -17.02 9.28 12.69
CA PHE A 398 -17.60 10.44 13.37
C PHE A 398 -16.97 10.72 14.73
N VAL A 399 -16.77 9.69 15.57
CA VAL A 399 -16.13 9.86 16.89
C VAL A 399 -14.72 10.43 16.72
N THR A 400 -13.97 9.96 15.73
CA THR A 400 -12.62 10.45 15.43
C THR A 400 -12.65 11.94 15.08
N SER A 401 -13.52 12.35 14.15
CA SER A 401 -13.65 13.75 13.72
C SER A 401 -14.22 14.70 14.80
N ILE A 402 -15.10 14.23 15.68
CA ILE A 402 -15.63 15.06 16.77
C ILE A 402 -14.58 15.23 17.88
N SER A 403 -13.82 14.16 18.17
CA SER A 403 -12.79 14.18 19.22
C SER A 403 -11.61 15.11 18.93
N SER A 404 -11.40 15.51 17.67
CA SER A 404 -10.40 16.53 17.30
C SER A 404 -10.79 17.97 17.71
N GLY A 405 -11.98 18.18 18.29
CA GLY A 405 -12.31 19.41 19.02
C GLY A 405 -12.84 20.58 18.18
N GLU A 406 -13.33 20.32 16.97
CA GLU A 406 -13.94 21.36 16.13
C GLU A 406 -15.40 21.59 16.55
N GLU A 407 -15.70 22.79 17.06
CA GLU A 407 -17.06 23.23 17.44
C GLU A 407 -18.06 23.15 16.25
N HIS A 408 -17.54 23.05 15.01
CA HIS A 408 -18.30 22.92 13.75
C HIS A 408 -18.71 21.48 13.40
N ALA A 409 -18.19 20.45 14.10
CA ALA A 409 -18.47 19.06 13.75
C ALA A 409 -19.96 18.68 13.91
N LEU A 410 -20.69 19.36 14.81
CA LEU A 410 -22.13 19.16 15.01
C LEU A 410 -22.96 19.73 13.85
N ASP A 411 -22.60 20.92 13.35
CA ASP A 411 -23.28 21.55 12.21
C ASP A 411 -23.00 20.75 10.91
N GLU A 412 -21.76 20.28 10.73
CA GLU A 412 -21.39 19.37 9.64
C GLU A 412 -22.20 18.08 9.67
N LEU A 413 -22.40 17.50 10.86
CA LEU A 413 -23.17 16.28 11.02
C LEU A 413 -24.65 16.50 10.73
N GLY A 414 -25.26 17.58 11.21
CA GLY A 414 -26.64 17.94 10.88
C GLY A 414 -26.88 18.08 9.37
N ALA A 415 -25.99 18.81 8.68
CA ALA A 415 -26.06 18.96 7.23
C ALA A 415 -25.85 17.65 6.46
N PHE A 416 -24.95 16.79 6.96
CA PHE A 416 -24.72 15.46 6.40
C PHE A 416 -25.95 14.56 6.53
N MET A 417 -26.59 14.55 7.70
CA MET A 417 -27.80 13.77 7.97
C MET A 417 -28.95 14.15 7.04
N ALA A 418 -29.14 15.45 6.80
CA ALA A 418 -30.13 15.95 5.85
C ALA A 418 -29.85 15.46 4.41
N MET A 419 -28.58 15.49 4.00
CA MET A 419 -28.15 15.02 2.67
C MET A 419 -28.38 13.50 2.49
N ILE A 420 -27.98 12.67 3.46
CA ILE A 420 -28.24 11.21 3.40
C ILE A 420 -29.73 10.91 3.42
N GLY A 421 -30.51 11.62 4.24
CA GLY A 421 -31.96 11.51 4.26
C GLY A 421 -32.55 11.77 2.87
N ALA A 422 -32.13 12.86 2.21
CA ALA A 422 -32.56 13.17 0.86
C ALA A 422 -32.15 12.10 -0.17
N LEU A 423 -30.93 11.54 -0.07
CA LEU A 423 -30.43 10.50 -0.98
C LEU A 423 -31.18 9.17 -0.84
N ILE A 424 -31.39 8.68 0.38
CA ILE A 424 -32.14 7.44 0.66
C ILE A 424 -33.57 7.56 0.12
N VAL A 425 -34.13 8.76 0.21
CA VAL A 425 -35.50 9.06 -0.16
C VAL A 425 -35.70 9.29 -1.66
N ASN A 426 -34.75 9.94 -2.33
CA ASN A 426 -34.83 10.26 -3.75
C ASN A 426 -34.57 9.03 -4.65
N ASN A 427 -34.03 7.95 -4.08
CA ASN A 427 -33.73 6.75 -4.83
C ASN A 427 -34.99 5.88 -5.00
N ARG A 428 -35.58 5.97 -6.20
CA ARG A 428 -36.95 5.49 -6.51
C ARG A 428 -37.09 3.96 -6.62
N GLU A 429 -35.99 3.21 -6.65
CA GLU A 429 -36.01 1.76 -6.90
C GLU A 429 -36.01 0.88 -5.63
N GLN A 430 -35.96 1.48 -4.43
CA GLN A 430 -35.80 0.72 -3.19
C GLN A 430 -37.06 0.04 -2.65
N THR A 431 -36.88 -1.15 -2.06
CA THR A 431 -37.92 -1.82 -1.26
C THR A 431 -38.21 -1.09 0.06
N SER A 432 -39.37 -1.35 0.68
CA SER A 432 -39.75 -0.75 1.97
C SER A 432 -38.82 -1.12 3.12
N LEU A 433 -38.23 -2.33 3.07
CA LEU A 433 -37.35 -2.85 4.11
C LEU A 433 -35.97 -2.17 4.11
N THR A 434 -35.42 -1.88 2.93
CA THR A 434 -34.16 -1.12 2.79
C THR A 434 -34.34 0.32 3.25
N ARG A 435 -35.49 0.95 2.91
CA ARG A 435 -35.84 2.27 3.41
C ARG A 435 -35.97 2.30 4.94
N GLN A 436 -36.62 1.30 5.55
CA GLN A 436 -36.72 1.20 7.01
C GLN A 436 -35.34 1.10 7.67
N LYS A 437 -34.45 0.24 7.16
CA LYS A 437 -33.07 0.10 7.65
C LYS A 437 -32.23 1.37 7.48
N GLY A 438 -32.42 2.09 6.37
CA GLY A 438 -31.80 3.39 6.13
C GLY A 438 -32.25 4.44 7.16
N TRP A 439 -33.55 4.46 7.50
CA TRP A 439 -34.08 5.29 8.57
C TRP A 439 -33.53 4.88 9.94
N GLU A 440 -33.51 3.57 10.28
CA GLU A 440 -32.92 3.06 11.52
C GLU A 440 -31.44 3.48 11.66
N MET A 441 -30.66 3.47 10.57
CA MET A 441 -29.29 3.98 10.56
C MET A 441 -29.22 5.49 10.83
N ILE A 442 -30.01 6.30 10.11
CA ILE A 442 -30.10 7.75 10.33
C ILE A 442 -30.37 8.02 11.82
N THR A 443 -31.29 7.26 12.39
CA THR A 443 -31.67 7.43 13.78
C THR A 443 -30.58 7.00 14.77
N THR A 444 -29.83 5.95 14.43
CA THR A 444 -28.69 5.49 15.22
C THR A 444 -27.56 6.54 15.22
N LEU A 445 -27.30 7.15 14.07
CA LEU A 445 -26.35 8.27 13.94
C LEU A 445 -26.81 9.51 14.73
N ALA A 446 -28.10 9.83 14.73
CA ALA A 446 -28.68 10.85 15.61
C ALA A 446 -28.55 10.51 17.10
N GLY A 447 -28.62 9.23 17.46
CA GLY A 447 -28.32 8.77 18.82
C GLY A 447 -26.87 9.01 19.23
N LEU A 448 -25.91 8.88 18.30
CA LEU A 448 -24.48 9.11 18.57
C LEU A 448 -24.12 10.58 18.76
N LEU A 449 -24.79 11.49 18.05
CA LEU A 449 -24.73 12.94 18.30
C LEU A 449 -24.93 13.26 19.78
N THR A 450 -25.92 12.65 20.42
CA THR A 450 -26.22 12.91 21.84
C THR A 450 -25.16 12.38 22.80
N ALA A 451 -24.33 11.43 22.37
CA ALA A 451 -23.25 10.86 23.18
C ALA A 451 -21.91 11.60 23.01
N ALA A 452 -21.73 12.37 21.93
CA ALA A 452 -20.48 13.05 21.60
C ALA A 452 -20.39 14.51 22.10
N ILE A 453 -21.48 15.06 22.63
CA ILE A 453 -21.52 16.41 23.23
C ILE A 453 -20.70 16.40 24.56
N PRO A 454 -19.64 17.21 24.68
CA PRO A 454 -18.80 17.25 25.88
C PRO A 454 -19.60 17.58 27.15
N GLY A 455 -19.42 16.80 28.21
CA GLY A 455 -20.11 16.98 29.51
C GLY A 455 -21.33 16.09 29.73
N ILE A 456 -21.75 15.30 28.73
CA ILE A 456 -22.86 14.35 28.83
C ILE A 456 -22.30 12.94 29.07
N ALA A 457 -22.37 12.45 30.31
CA ALA A 457 -21.99 11.08 30.64
C ALA A 457 -23.21 10.13 30.62
N VAL A 458 -23.13 9.14 29.71
CA VAL A 458 -23.84 7.84 29.68
C VAL A 458 -25.27 7.77 29.10
N GLY A 459 -25.39 7.01 28.00
CA GLY A 459 -26.27 5.82 27.93
C GLY A 459 -27.55 5.89 27.09
N ALA A 460 -27.50 5.33 25.88
CA ALA A 460 -28.52 4.55 25.13
C ALA A 460 -30.00 5.02 24.99
N GLY A 461 -30.49 6.03 25.69
CA GLY A 461 -31.92 6.36 25.75
C GLY A 461 -32.50 7.03 24.49
N ALA A 462 -31.70 7.81 23.75
CA ALA A 462 -32.14 8.51 22.54
C ALA A 462 -32.50 7.55 21.38
N ALA A 463 -31.93 6.34 21.39
CA ALA A 463 -32.17 5.35 20.35
C ALA A 463 -33.61 4.80 20.36
N MET A 464 -34.32 4.79 21.50
CA MET A 464 -35.65 4.17 21.59
C MET A 464 -36.79 5.04 21.04
N GLY A 465 -36.70 6.38 21.13
CA GLY A 465 -37.72 7.27 20.56
C GLY A 465 -37.75 7.22 19.02
N LEU A 466 -36.59 6.99 18.41
CA LEU A 466 -36.46 6.92 16.97
C LEU A 466 -36.79 5.54 16.36
N VAL A 467 -36.62 4.44 17.10
CA VAL A 467 -37.03 3.08 16.67
C VAL A 467 -38.55 2.96 16.48
N ILE A 468 -39.34 3.74 17.23
CA ILE A 468 -40.81 3.79 17.07
C ILE A 468 -41.19 4.44 15.73
N ILE A 469 -40.41 5.41 15.24
CA ILE A 469 -40.65 6.15 13.99
C ILE A 469 -40.38 5.29 12.74
N GLY A 470 -39.38 4.40 12.78
CA GLY A 470 -39.08 3.48 11.68
C GLY A 470 -40.24 2.53 11.32
N SER A 471 -41.15 2.28 12.28
CA SER A 471 -42.30 1.39 12.10
C SER A 471 -43.58 2.08 11.59
N SER A 472 -43.67 3.41 11.64
CA SER A 472 -44.88 4.18 11.32
C SER A 472 -44.85 4.91 9.97
N VAL A 473 -43.72 4.93 9.24
CA VAL A 473 -43.52 5.71 8.00
C VAL A 473 -43.18 4.82 6.78
N ALA A 474 -43.76 3.62 6.66
CA ALA A 474 -43.65 2.82 5.43
C ALA A 474 -44.46 3.48 4.27
N PRO A 475 -43.86 3.92 3.14
CA PRO A 475 -44.58 4.72 2.14
C PRO A 475 -45.36 3.92 1.09
N ASP A 476 -46.49 4.51 0.67
CA ASP A 476 -47.37 4.13 -0.46
C ASP A 476 -46.69 4.47 -1.83
N PRO A 477 -46.68 3.57 -2.83
CA PRO A 477 -45.95 3.73 -4.10
C PRO A 477 -46.22 4.98 -4.98
N ARG A 478 -47.20 5.85 -4.68
CA ARG A 478 -47.65 6.91 -5.60
C ARG A 478 -47.39 8.36 -5.15
N GLY A 479 -46.84 8.61 -3.95
CA GLY A 479 -46.73 9.95 -3.33
C GLY A 479 -45.31 10.48 -3.06
N THR A 480 -44.32 10.07 -3.88
CA THR A 480 -42.90 10.00 -3.49
C THR A 480 -42.22 11.30 -3.03
N ALA A 481 -42.44 12.46 -3.66
CA ALA A 481 -41.69 13.69 -3.31
C ALA A 481 -42.21 14.42 -2.05
N ARG A 482 -43.48 14.26 -1.69
CA ARG A 482 -44.06 14.87 -0.48
C ARG A 482 -43.76 14.04 0.76
N GLN A 483 -43.94 12.72 0.69
CA GLN A 483 -43.55 11.81 1.77
C GLN A 483 -42.03 11.82 2.01
N ALA A 484 -41.26 12.07 0.96
CA ALA A 484 -39.84 12.32 1.02
C ALA A 484 -39.45 13.53 1.88
N GLY A 485 -40.00 14.69 1.53
CA GLY A 485 -39.79 15.92 2.28
C GLY A 485 -40.29 15.82 3.71
N PHE A 486 -41.42 15.15 3.92
CA PHE A 486 -41.96 14.84 5.25
C PHE A 486 -41.01 13.96 6.08
N GLY A 487 -40.48 12.88 5.52
CA GLY A 487 -39.57 11.98 6.24
C GLY A 487 -38.26 12.68 6.63
N ALA A 488 -37.68 13.46 5.72
CA ALA A 488 -36.48 14.25 6.01
C ALA A 488 -36.74 15.31 7.09
N ASP A 489 -37.89 15.99 7.03
CA ASP A 489 -38.33 16.96 8.01
C ASP A 489 -38.58 16.31 9.38
N LEU A 490 -39.26 15.17 9.42
CA LEU A 490 -39.51 14.43 10.66
C LEU A 490 -38.21 13.94 11.30
N ALA A 491 -37.25 13.47 10.49
CA ALA A 491 -35.98 12.96 11.01
C ALA A 491 -35.09 14.07 11.58
N SER A 492 -34.96 15.21 10.89
CA SER A 492 -34.24 16.36 11.43
C SER A 492 -34.92 16.88 12.69
N THR A 493 -36.26 16.94 12.70
CA THR A 493 -37.06 17.34 13.86
C THR A 493 -36.84 16.40 15.05
N SER A 494 -36.88 15.09 14.80
CA SER A 494 -36.66 14.07 15.83
C SER A 494 -35.25 14.14 16.42
N ALA A 495 -34.25 14.41 15.58
CA ALA A 495 -32.88 14.61 16.03
C ALA A 495 -32.75 15.90 16.88
N GLY A 496 -33.36 17.02 16.46
CA GLY A 496 -33.37 18.25 17.24
C GLY A 496 -34.11 18.11 18.58
N ALA A 497 -35.25 17.40 18.60
CA ALA A 497 -35.99 17.06 19.82
C ALA A 497 -35.14 16.23 20.80
N ALA A 498 -34.42 15.22 20.30
CA ALA A 498 -33.53 14.40 21.13
C ALA A 498 -32.35 15.20 21.69
N VAL A 499 -31.79 16.14 20.93
CA VAL A 499 -30.75 17.06 21.41
C VAL A 499 -31.29 17.94 22.54
N ALA A 500 -32.47 18.55 22.35
CA ALA A 500 -33.12 19.36 23.38
C ALA A 500 -33.38 18.55 24.67
N GLU A 501 -33.95 17.35 24.53
CA GLU A 501 -34.24 16.46 25.65
C GLU A 501 -32.98 16.14 26.47
N LYS A 502 -31.88 15.84 25.78
CA LYS A 502 -30.61 15.48 26.44
C LYS A 502 -29.98 16.65 27.17
N ILE A 503 -29.97 17.83 26.56
CA ILE A 503 -29.51 19.06 27.21
C ILE A 503 -30.35 19.34 28.47
N ALA A 504 -31.68 19.19 28.38
CA ALA A 504 -32.56 19.37 29.53
C ALA A 504 -32.32 18.34 30.65
N LEU A 505 -32.09 17.07 30.31
CA LEU A 505 -31.74 16.03 31.29
C LEU A 505 -30.40 16.34 31.98
N GLN A 506 -29.42 16.85 31.24
CA GLN A 506 -28.13 17.27 31.80
C GLN A 506 -28.32 18.43 32.78
N TRP A 507 -29.06 19.47 32.40
CA TRP A 507 -29.35 20.60 33.27
C TRP A 507 -30.11 20.19 34.54
N LYS A 508 -30.96 19.17 34.46
CA LYS A 508 -31.59 18.60 35.67
C LYS A 508 -30.59 17.87 36.55
N ALA A 509 -29.65 17.15 35.95
CA ALA A 509 -28.63 16.39 36.67
C ALA A 509 -27.59 17.31 37.34
N ASP A 510 -27.21 18.42 36.68
CA ASP A 510 -26.24 19.37 37.21
C ASP A 510 -26.86 20.47 38.11
N GLY A 511 -28.19 20.53 38.19
CA GLY A 511 -28.96 21.47 39.02
C GLY A 511 -29.22 22.83 38.36
N SER A 512 -28.87 23.02 37.09
CA SER A 512 -29.21 24.22 36.30
C SER A 512 -30.71 24.31 35.99
N LEU A 513 -31.41 23.17 35.97
CA LEU A 513 -32.87 23.07 35.89
C LEU A 513 -33.43 22.38 37.15
N PRO A 514 -34.61 22.81 37.66
CA PRO A 514 -35.35 22.04 38.65
C PRO A 514 -35.68 20.63 38.13
N ALA A 515 -35.61 19.62 39.01
CA ALA A 515 -35.85 18.23 38.62
C ALA A 515 -37.27 18.00 38.05
N ASP A 516 -38.24 18.77 38.53
CA ASP A 516 -39.66 18.76 38.14
C ASP A 516 -39.99 19.71 36.98
N PHE A 517 -39.01 20.45 36.45
CA PHE A 517 -39.22 21.33 35.30
C PHE A 517 -39.68 20.54 34.08
N ALA A 518 -40.54 21.12 33.25
CA ALA A 518 -41.09 20.44 32.07
C ALA A 518 -39.98 20.04 31.09
N MET A 519 -40.08 18.83 30.53
CA MET A 519 -39.17 18.41 29.46
C MET A 519 -39.52 19.17 28.16
N PRO A 520 -38.54 19.36 27.26
CA PRO A 520 -38.81 19.91 25.93
C PRO A 520 -39.76 19.01 25.14
N PRO A 521 -40.42 19.55 24.11
CA PRO A 521 -41.33 18.78 23.28
C PRO A 521 -40.60 17.67 22.52
N THR A 522 -41.35 16.66 22.10
CA THR A 522 -40.89 15.59 21.22
C THR A 522 -41.41 15.80 19.82
N ALA A 523 -40.69 15.34 18.80
CA ALA A 523 -41.21 15.38 17.44
C ALA A 523 -42.49 14.54 17.33
N ASP A 524 -43.56 15.13 16.78
CA ASP A 524 -44.81 14.41 16.51
C ASP A 524 -44.74 13.78 15.11
N PRO A 525 -44.72 12.44 14.99
CA PRO A 525 -44.74 11.76 13.70
C PRO A 525 -46.09 11.87 12.97
N GLN A 526 -47.13 12.38 13.62
CA GLN A 526 -48.46 12.61 13.03
C GLN A 526 -48.68 14.07 12.59
N ALA A 527 -47.78 15.00 12.95
CA ALA A 527 -47.85 16.40 12.55
C ALA A 527 -47.69 16.53 11.03
N ASP A 528 -48.55 17.31 10.36
CA ASP A 528 -48.45 17.55 8.91
C ASP A 528 -47.15 18.28 8.51
N LEU A 529 -46.60 19.10 9.42
CA LEU A 529 -45.34 19.82 9.27
C LEU A 529 -44.48 19.64 10.53
N PRO A 530 -43.81 18.48 10.68
CA PRO A 530 -43.14 18.10 11.92
C PRO A 530 -42.19 19.16 12.47
N SER A 531 -41.35 19.77 11.61
CA SER A 531 -40.41 20.79 12.08
C SER A 531 -41.09 22.06 12.54
N GLN A 532 -42.15 22.49 11.87
CA GLN A 532 -42.84 23.71 12.22
C GLN A 532 -43.57 23.58 13.56
N GLU A 533 -44.28 22.46 13.76
CA GLU A 533 -45.03 22.20 14.98
C GLU A 533 -44.11 22.01 16.19
N PHE A 534 -43.05 21.20 16.03
CA PHE A 534 -42.02 21.08 17.05
C PHE A 534 -41.38 22.43 17.39
N MET A 535 -41.06 23.25 16.40
CA MET A 535 -40.39 24.53 16.63
C MET A 535 -41.26 25.53 17.39
N TRP A 536 -42.59 25.53 17.16
CA TRP A 536 -43.51 26.33 17.96
C TRP A 536 -43.53 25.89 19.42
N GLU A 537 -43.68 24.59 19.68
CA GLU A 537 -43.66 24.06 21.05
C GLU A 537 -42.29 24.26 21.71
N PHE A 538 -41.22 24.16 20.91
CA PHE A 538 -39.86 24.33 21.39
C PHE A 538 -39.57 25.78 21.76
N ASP A 539 -40.02 26.75 20.96
CA ASP A 539 -39.91 28.16 21.27
C ASP A 539 -40.69 28.53 22.56
N ASP A 540 -41.89 27.97 22.75
CA ASP A 540 -42.67 28.15 23.98
C ASP A 540 -41.97 27.54 25.20
N TRP A 541 -41.47 26.31 25.07
CA TRP A 541 -40.67 25.68 26.13
C TRP A 541 -39.40 26.46 26.43
N ARG A 542 -38.68 26.91 25.39
CA ARG A 542 -37.46 27.70 25.50
C ARG A 542 -37.72 29.00 26.25
N ALA A 543 -38.81 29.71 25.94
CA ALA A 543 -39.18 30.96 26.60
C ALA A 543 -39.46 30.77 28.10
N SER A 544 -39.84 29.55 28.51
CA SER A 544 -40.08 29.19 29.91
C SER A 544 -38.81 28.88 30.72
N LEU A 545 -37.64 28.76 30.06
CA LEU A 545 -36.38 28.44 30.73
C LEU A 545 -35.94 29.54 31.71
N PRO A 546 -35.16 29.20 32.76
CA PRO A 546 -34.58 30.18 33.67
C PRO A 546 -33.78 31.25 32.91
N GLY A 547 -34.14 32.52 33.10
CA GLY A 547 -33.57 33.66 32.35
C GLY A 547 -34.41 34.11 31.15
N GLY A 548 -35.49 33.39 30.82
CA GLY A 548 -36.41 33.72 29.74
C GLY A 548 -35.86 33.39 28.35
N GLU A 549 -36.56 33.86 27.32
CA GLU A 549 -36.27 33.59 25.90
C GLU A 549 -34.85 33.94 25.46
N TYR A 550 -34.24 34.96 26.07
CA TYR A 550 -32.88 35.42 25.78
C TYR A 550 -31.88 35.08 26.89
N GLY A 551 -32.23 34.10 27.73
CA GLY A 551 -31.37 33.60 28.80
C GLY A 551 -30.24 32.72 28.26
N PRO A 552 -29.15 32.53 29.04
CA PRO A 552 -28.00 31.74 28.62
C PRO A 552 -28.34 30.26 28.34
N LEU A 553 -29.34 29.69 29.04
CA LEU A 553 -29.84 28.35 28.75
C LEU A 553 -30.59 28.31 27.42
N ALA A 554 -31.49 29.27 27.19
CA ALA A 554 -32.24 29.40 25.95
C ALA A 554 -31.32 29.56 24.73
N ASP A 555 -30.29 30.41 24.83
CA ASP A 555 -29.27 30.58 23.79
C ASP A 555 -28.48 29.29 23.53
N HIS A 556 -28.11 28.57 24.60
CA HIS A 556 -27.35 27.34 24.49
C HIS A 556 -28.12 26.26 23.74
N VAL A 557 -29.36 25.96 24.17
CA VAL A 557 -30.17 24.92 23.52
C VAL A 557 -30.59 25.33 22.10
N THR A 558 -30.89 26.61 21.87
CA THR A 558 -31.23 27.12 20.52
C THR A 558 -30.11 26.86 19.53
N ARG A 559 -28.86 27.16 19.91
CA ARG A 559 -27.70 26.94 19.04
C ARG A 559 -27.60 25.48 18.59
N HIS A 560 -27.82 24.53 19.50
CA HIS A 560 -27.66 23.11 19.22
C HIS A 560 -28.87 22.51 18.49
N VAL A 561 -30.08 22.98 18.78
CA VAL A 561 -31.29 22.54 18.05
C VAL A 561 -31.28 23.11 16.63
N TYR A 562 -30.88 24.36 16.43
CA TYR A 562 -30.90 25.02 15.12
C TYR A 562 -29.77 24.55 14.19
N ALA A 563 -28.71 23.98 14.76
CA ALA A 563 -27.69 23.24 14.03
C ALA A 563 -28.26 22.01 13.30
N VAL A 564 -29.29 21.39 13.88
CA VAL A 564 -29.92 20.16 13.38
C VAL A 564 -31.18 20.47 12.57
N ILE A 565 -32.00 21.41 13.04
CA ILE A 565 -33.22 21.87 12.39
C ILE A 565 -32.97 23.27 11.84
N ASN A 566 -32.76 23.40 10.53
CA ASN A 566 -32.59 24.72 9.92
C ASN A 566 -33.94 25.48 9.92
N PRO A 567 -34.07 26.60 10.67
CA PRO A 567 -35.32 27.33 10.76
C PRO A 567 -35.82 27.88 9.41
N GLY A 568 -34.90 28.16 8.49
CA GLY A 568 -35.22 28.67 7.15
C GLY A 568 -35.77 27.61 6.18
N MET A 569 -35.72 26.33 6.57
CA MET A 569 -36.19 25.20 5.75
C MET A 569 -37.43 24.52 6.34
N MET A 570 -37.98 25.03 7.45
CA MET A 570 -39.15 24.45 8.12
C MET A 570 -40.34 24.33 7.16
N GLY A 571 -40.93 23.14 7.09
CA GLY A 571 -42.10 22.89 6.26
C GLY A 571 -41.91 23.15 4.76
N ALA A 572 -40.67 23.25 4.25
CA ALA A 572 -40.38 23.58 2.84
C ALA A 572 -41.03 22.61 1.84
N HIS A 573 -41.30 21.37 2.27
CA HIS A 573 -42.02 20.35 1.48
C HIS A 573 -43.51 20.66 1.26
N SER A 574 -44.08 21.62 2.00
CA SER A 574 -45.45 22.12 1.81
C SER A 574 -45.56 23.27 0.81
N VAL A 575 -44.46 24.01 0.55
CA VAL A 575 -44.47 25.23 -0.28
C VAL A 575 -44.69 24.93 -1.77
N THR A 576 -44.45 23.69 -2.20
CA THR A 576 -44.75 23.23 -3.58
C THR A 576 -46.25 23.16 -3.90
N LEU A 577 -47.15 23.48 -2.94
CA LEU A 577 -48.60 23.53 -3.12
C LEU A 577 -49.13 24.86 -3.71
N PHE A 578 -48.35 25.94 -3.74
CA PHE A 578 -48.89 27.28 -4.01
C PHE A 578 -48.29 28.03 -5.20
N MET A 579 -47.51 27.37 -6.05
CA MET A 579 -47.20 27.90 -7.39
C MET A 579 -47.92 27.07 -8.46
N PRO A 580 -48.82 27.68 -9.26
CA PRO A 580 -49.58 27.00 -10.31
C PRO A 580 -48.70 26.53 -11.48
#